data_AF-A0A947W811-F1
#
_entry.id   AF-A0A947W811-F1
#
_cell.length_a   1.000
_cell.length_b   1.000
_cell.length_c   1.000
_cell.angle_alpha   90.00
_cell.angle_beta   90.00
_cell.angle_gamma   90.00
#
_symmetry.space_group_name_H-M   'P 1'
#
loop_
_entity.id
_entity.type
_entity.pdbx_description
1 polymer ?
#
loop_
_entity_poly.entity_id
_entity_poly.type
_entity_poly.pdbx_seq_one_letter_code
_entity_poly.pdbx_strand_id
1 'polypeptide(L)' 'AVLPIDGFYNMSPKAAARAVQLLQSEQVMPIHHSTFPILWGKPKMLRAELDNLGLNDVNVIKTSPGTVIEL' A
#
# COMPACT_ATOMS: atom_id res chain seq x y z
N ALA A 1 0.06 2.55 8.98
CA ALA A 1 -0.18 1.10 8.79
C ALA A 1 0.86 0.46 7.88
N VAL A 2 1.06 -0.87 7.99
CA VAL A 2 1.91 -1.67 7.10
C VAL A 2 1.03 -2.75 6.46
N LEU A 3 0.80 -2.71 5.14
CA LEU A 3 -0.27 -3.49 4.51
C LEU A 3 0.21 -4.28 3.28
N PRO A 4 -0.21 -5.55 3.12
CA PRO A 4 0.04 -6.31 1.90
C PRO A 4 -0.78 -5.76 0.74
N ILE A 5 -0.19 -5.71 -0.46
CA ILE A 5 -0.86 -5.18 -1.65
C ILE A 5 -0.70 -6.05 -2.91
N ASP A 6 -0.35 -7.34 -2.78
CA ASP A 6 -0.01 -8.18 -3.93
C ASP A 6 -1.17 -8.43 -4.91
N GLY A 7 -2.41 -8.49 -4.41
CA GLY A 7 -3.60 -8.78 -5.20
C GLY A 7 -3.75 -10.23 -5.69
N PHE A 8 -2.96 -11.17 -5.21
CA PHE A 8 -3.07 -12.59 -5.56
C PHE A 8 -3.40 -13.46 -4.33
N TYR A 9 -2.55 -13.44 -3.31
CA TYR A 9 -2.74 -14.15 -2.04
C TYR A 9 -3.41 -13.27 -0.98
N ASN A 10 -3.16 -11.96 -0.99
CA ASN A 10 -3.76 -11.01 -0.04
C ASN A 10 -4.53 -9.89 -0.76
N MET A 11 -4.75 -8.80 -0.04
CA MET A 11 -5.42 -7.60 -0.54
C MET A 11 -4.79 -7.11 -1.84
N SER A 12 -5.65 -6.75 -2.78
CA SER A 12 -5.28 -5.90 -3.92
C SER A 12 -5.00 -4.47 -3.45
N PRO A 13 -4.38 -3.62 -4.28
CA PRO A 13 -4.21 -2.21 -3.97
C PRO A 13 -5.52 -1.49 -3.58
N LYS A 14 -6.63 -1.86 -4.24
CA LYS A 14 -7.97 -1.33 -3.94
C LYS A 14 -8.46 -1.74 -2.55
N ALA A 15 -8.31 -3.01 -2.20
CA ALA A 15 -8.69 -3.51 -0.87
C ALA A 15 -7.80 -2.89 0.23
N ALA A 16 -6.50 -2.73 -0.05
CA ALA A 16 -5.57 -2.08 0.88
C ALA A 16 -5.89 -0.60 1.08
N ALA A 17 -6.30 0.15 0.04
CA ALA A 17 -6.76 1.53 0.19
C ALA A 17 -8.01 1.63 1.09
N ARG A 18 -8.96 0.68 0.95
CA ARG A 18 -10.10 0.60 1.86
C ARG A 18 -9.67 0.27 3.29
N ALA A 19 -8.68 -0.59 3.48
CA ALA A 19 -8.12 -0.88 4.79
C ALA A 19 -7.47 0.38 5.42
N VAL A 20 -6.72 1.17 4.66
CA VAL A 20 -6.19 2.47 5.12
C VAL A 20 -7.31 3.39 5.61
N GLN A 21 -8.42 3.47 4.87
CA GLN A 21 -9.58 4.27 5.25
C GLN A 21 -10.19 3.81 6.58
N LEU A 22 -10.39 2.50 6.75
CA LEU A 22 -10.97 1.92 7.96
C LEU A 22 -10.05 2.10 9.18
N LEU A 23 -8.74 2.01 8.96
CA LEU A 23 -7.72 2.20 10.00
C LEU A 23 -7.43 3.68 10.27
N GLN A 24 -7.99 4.61 9.50
CA GLN A 24 -7.71 6.05 9.57
C GLN A 24 -6.21 6.37 9.62
N SER A 25 -5.40 5.64 8.85
CA SER A 25 -3.95 5.78 8.89
C SER A 25 -3.48 7.00 8.11
N GLU A 26 -2.68 7.85 8.74
CA GLU A 26 -2.01 9.00 8.09
C GLU A 26 -0.89 8.57 7.13
N GLN A 27 -0.29 7.41 7.38
CA GLN A 27 0.78 6.87 6.55
C GLN A 27 0.59 5.38 6.29
N VAL A 28 0.98 4.90 5.11
CA VAL A 28 0.95 3.49 4.72
C VAL A 28 2.26 3.05 4.08
N MET A 29 2.84 1.97 4.62
CA MET A 29 3.97 1.26 4.02
C MET A 29 3.43 0.02 3.29
N PRO A 30 3.44 0.00 1.95
CA PRO A 30 3.06 -1.19 1.19
C PRO A 30 4.11 -2.28 1.34
N ILE A 31 3.67 -3.50 1.61
CA ILE A 31 4.50 -4.71 1.70
C ILE A 31 3.91 -5.83 0.85
N HIS A 32 4.59 -6.98 0.82
CA HIS A 32 4.15 -8.18 0.11
C HIS A 32 3.75 -7.85 -1.33
N HIS A 33 4.68 -7.30 -2.09
CA HIS A 33 4.48 -6.95 -3.49
C HIS A 33 5.78 -7.04 -4.25
N SER A 34 5.73 -7.23 -5.57
CA SER A 34 6.89 -7.14 -6.47
C SER A 34 8.07 -8.08 -6.17
N THR A 35 7.91 -9.03 -5.25
CA THR A 35 8.91 -10.08 -4.97
C THR A 35 8.82 -11.22 -5.97
N PHE A 36 7.61 -11.55 -6.46
CA PHE A 36 7.38 -12.58 -7.47
C PHE A 36 6.55 -12.04 -8.64
N PRO A 37 6.69 -12.61 -9.86
CA PRO A 37 5.95 -12.15 -11.04
C PRO A 37 4.42 -12.16 -10.87
N ILE A 38 3.90 -13.11 -10.09
CA ILE A 38 2.45 -13.25 -9.86
C ILE A 38 1.86 -12.15 -8.96
N LEU A 39 2.70 -11.46 -8.18
CA LEU A 39 2.28 -10.36 -7.31
C LEU A 39 2.21 -9.07 -8.14
N TRP A 40 1.06 -8.88 -8.78
CA TRP A 40 0.84 -7.82 -9.76
C TRP A 40 0.64 -6.44 -9.13
N GLY A 41 0.16 -6.37 -7.88
CA GLY A 41 -0.07 -5.11 -7.20
C GLY A 41 1.22 -4.30 -6.99
N LYS A 42 1.13 -2.98 -7.21
CA LYS A 42 2.26 -2.04 -7.12
C LYS A 42 1.92 -0.84 -6.23
N PRO A 43 2.90 -0.23 -5.54
CA PRO A 43 2.68 0.99 -4.75
C PRO A 43 1.99 2.13 -5.52
N LYS A 44 2.30 2.31 -6.81
CA LYS A 44 1.62 3.31 -7.66
C LYS A 44 0.12 3.08 -7.81
N MET A 45 -0.32 1.82 -7.79
CA MET A 45 -1.72 1.47 -7.86
C MET A 45 -2.41 1.74 -6.53
N LEU A 46 -1.73 1.47 -5.40
CA LEU A 46 -2.24 1.82 -4.08
C LEU A 46 -2.47 3.34 -3.97
N ARG A 47 -1.51 4.15 -4.41
CA ARG A 47 -1.66 5.62 -4.45
C ARG A 47 -2.91 6.04 -5.24
N ALA A 48 -3.10 5.51 -6.44
CA ALA A 48 -4.27 5.82 -7.26
C ALA A 48 -5.59 5.42 -6.58
N GLU A 49 -5.63 4.28 -5.90
CA GLU A 49 -6.83 3.82 -5.17
C GLU A 49 -7.11 4.67 -3.92
N LEU A 50 -6.07 5.18 -3.24
CA LEU A 50 -6.23 6.15 -2.16
C LEU A 50 -6.77 7.48 -2.70
N ASP A 51 -6.28 7.96 -3.85
CA ASP A 51 -6.77 9.18 -4.50
C ASP A 51 -8.25 9.04 -4.87
N ASN A 52 -8.65 7.90 -5.43
CA ASN A 52 -10.05 7.58 -5.75
C ASN A 52 -10.98 7.59 -4.52
N LEU A 53 -10.44 7.31 -3.33
CA LEU A 53 -11.19 7.36 -2.06
C LEU A 53 -11.13 8.73 -1.38
N GLY A 54 -10.50 9.73 -2.00
CA GLY A 54 -10.33 11.06 -1.41
C GLY A 54 -9.28 11.10 -0.29
N LEU A 55 -8.40 10.10 -0.20
CA LEU A 55 -7.35 9.98 0.82
C LEU A 55 -6.00 10.52 0.33
N ASN A 56 -6.03 11.68 -0.33
CA ASN A 56 -4.86 12.29 -0.97
C ASN A 56 -3.74 12.61 0.04
N ASP A 57 -4.11 12.92 1.28
CA ASP A 57 -3.19 13.33 2.35
C ASP A 57 -2.44 12.15 3.00
N VAL A 58 -2.85 10.90 2.73
CA VAL A 58 -2.16 9.74 3.27
C VAL A 58 -0.77 9.62 2.64
N ASN A 59 0.28 9.57 3.46
CA ASN A 59 1.64 9.36 2.96
C ASN A 59 1.87 7.89 2.57
N VAL A 60 2.13 7.61 1.29
CA VAL A 60 2.55 6.28 0.84
C VAL A 60 4.07 6.20 0.92
N ILE A 61 4.56 5.52 1.96
CA ILE A 61 5.98 5.44 2.28
C ILE A 61 6.69 4.61 1.19
N LYS A 62 7.66 5.23 0.51
CA LYS A 62 8.53 4.53 -0.46
C LYS A 62 9.66 3.86 0.29
N THR A 63 9.82 2.56 0.09
CA THR A 63 10.90 1.79 0.71
C THR A 63 11.52 0.83 -0.29
N SER A 64 12.74 0.37 0.01
CA SER A 64 13.36 -0.78 -0.64
C SER A 64 13.79 -1.78 0.44
N PRO A 65 13.99 -3.07 0.08
CA PRO A 65 14.51 -4.05 1.03
C PRO A 65 15.81 -3.55 1.69
N GLY A 66 15.85 -3.55 3.02
CA GLY A 66 16.97 -3.04 3.82
C GLY A 66 16.91 -1.56 4.18
N THR A 67 15.93 -0.78 3.69
CA THR A 67 15.72 0.60 4.12
C THR A 67 15.20 0.65 5.57
N VAL A 68 15.78 1.54 6.38
CA VAL A 68 15.31 1.89 7.73
C VAL A 68 14.48 3.16 7.64
N ILE A 69 13.37 3.21 8.38
CA ILE A 69 12.46 4.35 8.45
C ILE A 69 12.24 4.71 9.91
N GLU A 70 12.47 5.97 10.24
CA GLU A 70 12.11 6.56 11.53
C GLU A 70 10.73 7.21 11.39
N LEU A 71 9.90 7.04 12.42
CA LEU A 71 8.48 7.45 12.44
C LEU A 71 8.28 8.64 13.37
#